data_AF-W2LA23-F1
#
_entry.id   AF-W2LA23-F1
#
_cell.length_a   1.000
_cell.length_b   1.000
_cell.length_c   1.000
_cell.angle_alpha   90.00
_cell.angle_beta   90.00
_cell.angle_gamma   90.00
#
_symmetry.space_group_name_H-M   'P 1'
#
loop_
_entity.id
_entity.type
_entity.pdbx_description
1 polymer ?
#
loop_
_entity_poly.entity_id
_entity_poly.type
_entity_poly.pdbx_seq_one_letter_code
_entity_poly.pdbx_strand_id
1 'polypeptide(L)' 'TQLDHAVLAVGYSPSFFKIKNSWGTQWGEDGYMRLKRGAGTRSTGTCGIIGPLSVYPQL' A
#
# COMPACT_ATOMS: atom_id res chain seq x y z
N THR A 1 10.02 5.20 9.26
CA THR A 1 8.76 4.47 9.45
C THR A 1 9.10 3.15 10.10
N GLN A 2 8.28 2.69 11.03
CA GLN A 2 8.35 1.35 11.60
C GLN A 2 7.18 0.57 11.01
N LEU A 3 7.47 -0.45 10.20
CA LEU A 3 6.43 -1.22 9.51
C LEU A 3 5.93 -2.33 10.44
N ASP A 4 4.61 -2.50 10.50
CA ASP A 4 3.92 -3.45 11.39
C ASP A 4 2.86 -4.31 10.67
N HIS A 5 2.49 -3.96 9.43
CA HIS A 5 1.38 -4.56 8.72
C HIS A 5 1.73 -4.89 7.27
N ALA A 6 1.37 -6.09 6.82
CA ALA A 6 1.54 -6.55 5.44
C ALA A 6 0.21 -6.47 4.69
N VAL A 7 0.26 -5.93 3.47
CA VAL A 7 -0.90 -5.68 2.60
C VAL A 7 -0.54 -5.97 1.14
N LEU A 8 -1.54 -6.05 0.27
CA LEU A 8 -1.32 -6.33 -1.15
C LEU A 8 -1.58 -5.08 -2.00
N ALA A 9 -0.57 -4.63 -2.74
CA ALA A 9 -0.77 -3.67 -3.81
C ALA A 9 -1.43 -4.38 -5.01
N VAL A 10 -2.61 -3.90 -5.42
CA VAL A 10 -3.41 -4.49 -6.52
C VAL A 10 -3.56 -3.57 -7.73
N GLY A 11 -3.00 -2.37 -7.66
CA GLY A 11 -3.02 -1.41 -8.75
C GLY A 11 -2.47 -0.06 -8.34
N TYR A 12 -2.40 0.86 -9.29
CA TYR A 12 -1.98 2.23 -9.05
C TYR A 12 -2.60 3.19 -10.07
N SER A 13 -2.57 4.47 -9.74
CA SER A 13 -2.84 5.60 -10.61
C SER A 13 -1.66 6.58 -10.53
N PRO A 14 -1.65 7.65 -11.33
CA PRO A 14 -0.69 8.75 -11.15
C PRO A 14 -0.63 9.27 -9.71
N SER A 15 -1.77 9.26 -9.01
CA SER A 15 -1.95 9.93 -7.72
C SER A 15 -1.96 8.98 -6.51
N PHE A 16 -2.19 7.67 -6.67
CA PHE A 16 -2.29 6.74 -5.55
C PHE A 16 -1.90 5.29 -5.88
N PHE A 17 -1.57 4.51 -4.87
CA PHE A 17 -1.56 3.04 -4.90
C PHE A 17 -2.89 2.51 -4.38
N LYS A 18 -3.47 1.53 -5.08
CA LYS A 18 -4.65 0.79 -4.61
C LYS A 18 -4.17 -0.43 -3.84
N ILE A 19 -4.55 -0.49 -2.57
CA ILE A 19 -4.11 -1.52 -1.64
C ILE A 19 -5.33 -2.33 -1.18
N LYS A 20 -5.22 -3.65 -1.25
CA LYS A 20 -6.17 -4.58 -0.64
C LYS A 20 -5.73 -4.84 0.80
N ASN A 21 -6.62 -4.57 1.75
CA ASN A 21 -6.39 -4.85 3.17
C ASN A 21 -7.01 -6.20 3.56
N SER A 22 -6.80 -6.63 4.81
CA SER A 22 -7.22 -7.91 5.36
C SER A 22 -8.18 -7.78 6.56
N TRP A 23 -8.85 -6.63 6.72
CA TRP A 23 -9.75 -6.33 7.86
C TRP A 23 -11.24 -6.42 7.51
N GLY A 24 -11.59 -7.19 6.49
CA GLY A 24 -12.97 -7.34 6.01
C GLY A 24 -13.46 -6.17 5.14
N THR A 25 -14.61 -6.34 4.51
CA THR A 25 -15.17 -5.38 3.55
C THR A 25 -15.75 -4.13 4.20
N GLN A 26 -16.10 -4.20 5.48
CA GLN A 26 -16.64 -3.04 6.23
C GLN A 26 -15.57 -1.98 6.53
N TRP A 27 -14.30 -2.30 6.32
CA TRP A 27 -13.20 -1.38 6.53
C TRP A 27 -12.83 -0.66 5.23
N GLY A 28 -12.64 0.67 5.32
CA GLY A 28 -12.17 1.48 4.20
C GLY A 28 -13.15 1.49 3.03
N GLU A 29 -12.62 1.34 1.83
CA GLU A 29 -13.38 1.31 0.58
C GLU A 29 -13.62 -0.16 0.18
N ASP A 30 -14.63 -0.80 0.75
CA ASP A 30 -14.96 -2.23 0.54
C ASP A 30 -13.78 -3.19 0.82
N GLY A 31 -12.99 -2.90 1.86
CA GLY A 31 -11.78 -3.64 2.24
C GLY A 31 -10.50 -3.13 1.58
N TYR A 32 -10.55 -2.01 0.85
CA TYR A 32 -9.41 -1.39 0.20
C TYR A 32 -9.08 -0.03 0.79
N MET A 33 -7.89 0.46 0.44
CA MET A 33 -7.50 1.85 0.65
C MET A 33 -6.71 2.39 -0.54
N ARG A 34 -6.68 3.72 -0.65
CA ARG A 34 -5.84 4.46 -1.59
C ARG A 34 -4.75 5.20 -0.82
N LEU A 35 -3.50 4.82 -1.04
CA LEU A 35 -2.36 5.51 -0.45
C LEU A 35 -1.79 6.52 -1.45
N LYS A 36 -1.65 7.78 -1.03
CA LYS A 36 -1.17 8.85 -1.91
C LYS A 36 0.22 8.52 -2.46
N ARG A 37 0.38 8.68 -3.78
CA ARG A 37 1.63 8.47 -4.50
C ARG A 37 2.37 9.80 -4.63
N GLY A 38 3.70 9.76 -4.52
CA GLY A 38 4.52 10.97 -4.55
C GLY A 38 4.39 11.84 -3.30
N ALA A 39 3.74 11.35 -2.24
CA ALA A 39 3.70 11.99 -0.93
C ALA A 39 4.55 11.21 0.08
N GLY A 40 5.01 11.90 1.12
CA GLY A 40 5.94 11.37 2.12
C GLY A 40 7.22 12.20 2.15
N THR A 41 7.91 12.18 3.29
CA THR A 41 9.13 12.97 3.53
C THR A 41 10.40 12.27 3.03
N ARG A 42 10.29 11.07 2.42
CA ARG A 42 11.42 10.21 2.02
C ARG A 42 11.05 9.36 0.79
N SER A 43 12.05 8.68 0.22
CA SER A 43 11.94 7.65 -0.83
C SER A 43 11.02 6.47 -0.49
N THR A 44 10.49 6.40 0.73
CA THR A 44 9.66 5.30 1.22
C THR A 44 8.17 5.46 0.92
N GLY A 45 7.73 6.61 0.39
CA GLY A 45 6.32 6.90 0.12
C GLY A 45 5.43 7.00 1.36
N THR A 46 4.13 7.23 1.16
CA THR A 46 3.13 7.28 2.23
C THR A 46 3.11 5.96 3.00
N CYS A 47 3.16 6.06 4.34
CA CYS A 47 3.17 4.91 5.27
C CYS A 47 4.32 3.90 5.05
N GLY A 48 5.37 4.26 4.31
CA GLY A 48 6.47 3.33 4.01
C GLY A 48 6.10 2.26 2.98
N ILE A 49 5.06 2.49 2.16
CA ILE A 49 4.56 1.53 1.17
C ILE A 49 5.58 1.21 0.05
N ILE A 50 6.58 2.07 -0.14
CA ILE A 50 7.69 1.82 -1.06
C ILE A 50 8.90 1.40 -0.25
N GLY A 51 9.43 0.22 -0.50
CA GLY A 51 10.61 -0.27 0.20
C GLY A 51 11.03 -1.68 -0.20
N PRO A 52 12.20 -2.13 0.29
CA PRO A 52 12.81 -3.41 -0.11
C PRO A 52 12.03 -4.65 0.36
N LEU A 53 11.04 -4.50 1.23
CA LEU A 53 10.20 -5.60 1.73
C LEU A 53 9.03 -5.94 0.80
N SER A 54 8.85 -5.20 -0.29
CA SER A 54 7.86 -5.53 -1.32
C SER A 54 8.33 -6.77 -2.09
N VAL A 55 7.52 -7.82 -2.10
CA VAL A 55 7.84 -9.09 -2.77
C VAL A 55 6.69 -9.53 -3.67
N TYR A 56 7.01 -10.33 -4.68
CA TYR A 56 6.04 -10.97 -5.58
C TYR A 56 6.52 -12.40 -5.90
N PRO A 57 5.61 -13.37 -6.06
CA PRO A 57 5.99 -14.72 -6.45
C PRO A 57 6.53 -14.73 -7.90
N GLN A 58 7.52 -15.58 -8.15
CA GLN A 58 7.98 -15.91 -9.50
C GLN A 58 7.40 -17.27 -9.91
N LEU A 59 7.01 -17.38 -11.17
CA LEU A 59 6.54 -18.62 -11.78
C LEU A 59 7.72 -19.41 -12.36
#